data_AF-A0A8E4DGQ9-F1
#
_entry.id   AF-A0A8E4DGQ9-F1
#
_cell.length_a   1.000
_cell.length_b   1.000
_cell.length_c   1.000
_cell.angle_alpha   90.00
_cell.angle_beta   90.00
_cell.angle_gamma   90.00
#
_symmetry.space_group_name_H-M   'P 1'
#
loop_
_entity.id
_entity.type
_entity.pdbx_description
1 polymer ?
#
loop_
_entity_poly.entity_id
_entity_poly.type
_entity_poly.pdbx_seq_one_letter_code
_entity_poly.pdbx_strand_id
1 'polypeptide(L)'
;MRFVLYLLAAGSIACVMATHRHEHNQESEYHHGHEHVHERSSSGADDSSEESGYNDDDDSHDHDDHDYHRGHKHHGRGDHGDHNRHHEYYKKNLREALKCCASEHDVDIKDIFKAIRGQGHDTHAAKCAVGCWLDKMGYIKNKKICWDSVKKDAQNLYEDDDDIERAQKVVDKVSEEWREKITDKCRQPIRALRFLIKKAKKAKLAKPDYRFKKSSKNYDELAVAVL
;
A
#
# COMPACT_ATOMS: atom_id res chain seq x y z
N MET A 1 7.74 -24.85 29.44
CA MET A 1 7.05 -24.27 30.60
C MET A 1 7.09 -22.76 30.40
N ARG A 2 5.99 -22.17 29.89
CA ARG A 2 5.01 -21.34 30.62
C ARG A 2 5.51 -19.90 30.82
N PHE A 3 4.59 -18.92 30.69
CA PHE A 3 4.76 -17.46 30.51
C PHE A 3 5.01 -17.09 29.03
N VAL A 4 4.07 -16.58 28.24
CA VAL A 4 2.95 -15.68 28.53
C VAL A 4 1.80 -16.03 27.58
N LEU A 5 0.80 -16.67 28.15
CA LEU A 5 -0.47 -17.07 27.55
C LEU A 5 -1.54 -16.43 28.44
N TYR A 6 -1.66 -15.11 28.34
CA TYR A 6 -2.62 -14.27 29.05
C TYR A 6 -2.81 -13.02 28.20
N LEU A 7 -3.92 -12.97 27.43
CA LEU A 7 -4.68 -11.75 27.09
C LEU A 7 -5.73 -11.93 25.97
N LEU A 8 -6.12 -13.14 25.56
CA LEU A 8 -7.27 -13.30 24.65
C LEU A 8 -8.18 -14.48 25.03
N ALA A 9 -8.60 -14.52 26.30
CA ALA A 9 -9.72 -15.32 26.77
C ALA A 9 -10.42 -14.63 27.96
N ALA A 10 -11.10 -13.52 27.68
CA ALA A 10 -12.21 -12.90 28.43
C ALA A 10 -12.56 -11.59 27.69
N GLY A 11 -13.78 -11.25 27.31
CA GLY A 11 -15.07 -11.89 27.48
C GLY A 11 -16.09 -11.07 26.68
N SER A 12 -17.09 -11.77 26.15
CA SER A 12 -18.34 -11.18 25.69
C SER A 12 -19.13 -10.62 26.89
N ILE A 13 -20.07 -9.69 26.59
CA ILE A 13 -21.20 -9.24 27.43
C ILE A 13 -20.91 -8.04 28.34
N ALA A 14 -21.29 -6.84 27.89
CA ALA A 14 -22.25 -5.91 28.54
C ALA A 14 -22.04 -4.44 28.10
N CYS A 15 -22.77 -4.02 27.07
CA CYS A 15 -23.37 -2.68 27.00
C CYS A 15 -24.70 -2.83 26.29
N VAL A 16 -25.70 -3.18 27.10
CA VAL A 16 -27.12 -3.27 26.76
C VAL A 16 -27.76 -1.98 27.26
N MET A 17 -28.45 -1.30 26.34
CA MET A 17 -29.59 -0.40 26.51
C MET A 17 -29.33 1.04 27.02
N ALA A 18 -29.42 1.98 26.07
CA ALA A 18 -30.24 3.17 26.23
C ALA A 18 -31.02 3.39 24.92
N THR A 19 -32.26 2.90 24.90
CA THR A 19 -33.32 3.22 23.95
C THR A 19 -34.01 4.51 24.38
N HIS A 20 -34.18 5.47 23.47
CA HIS A 20 -35.36 6.35 23.32
C HIS A 20 -35.13 7.22 22.07
N ARG A 21 -35.78 6.91 20.94
CA ARG A 21 -37.11 7.40 20.50
C ARG A 21 -37.03 8.78 19.84
N HIS A 22 -37.06 8.81 18.51
CA HIS A 22 -38.01 9.65 17.78
C HIS A 22 -38.20 9.12 16.35
N GLU A 23 -39.33 8.43 16.15
CA GLU A 23 -39.98 8.33 14.85
C GLU A 23 -40.80 9.62 14.64
N HIS A 24 -40.66 10.22 13.46
CA HIS A 24 -41.65 11.04 12.75
C HIS A 24 -41.14 11.02 11.30
N ASN A 25 -41.70 10.18 10.44
CA ASN A 25 -42.88 10.45 9.62
C ASN A 25 -42.68 11.61 8.64
N GLN A 26 -42.42 11.29 7.37
CA GLN A 26 -42.99 12.03 6.25
C GLN A 26 -42.97 11.17 4.98
N GLU A 27 -44.15 10.64 4.67
CA GLU A 27 -44.61 10.38 3.33
C GLU A 27 -44.54 11.68 2.50
N SER A 28 -44.06 11.58 1.26
CA SER A 28 -44.65 12.34 0.15
C SER A 28 -44.43 11.60 -1.16
N GLU A 29 -45.50 10.97 -1.63
CA GLU A 29 -45.76 10.76 -3.04
C GLU A 29 -45.90 12.13 -3.73
N TYR A 30 -45.38 12.29 -4.95
CA TYR A 30 -45.91 13.06 -6.10
C TYR A 30 -44.88 12.88 -7.25
N HIS A 31 -45.12 12.01 -8.23
CA HIS A 31 -45.81 12.23 -9.52
C HIS A 31 -44.99 12.93 -10.63
N HIS A 32 -44.89 12.22 -11.77
CA HIS A 32 -44.69 12.67 -13.17
C HIS A 32 -43.34 13.34 -13.50
N GLY A 33 -42.70 13.12 -14.66
CA GLY A 33 -43.06 12.43 -15.90
C GLY A 33 -42.00 12.79 -16.97
N HIS A 34 -42.10 12.14 -18.13
CA HIS A 34 -41.52 12.50 -19.45
C HIS A 34 -39.97 12.53 -19.56
N GLU A 35 -39.33 11.64 -20.30
CA GLU A 35 -39.28 11.41 -21.77
C GLU A 35 -37.94 11.89 -22.34
N HIS A 36 -37.54 11.24 -23.44
CA HIS A 36 -36.42 11.55 -24.33
C HIS A 36 -34.99 11.25 -23.85
N VAL A 37 -34.44 10.13 -24.33
CA VAL A 37 -33.06 10.13 -24.86
C VAL A 37 -33.01 9.38 -26.18
N HIS A 38 -32.39 10.07 -27.14
CA HIS A 38 -32.35 9.85 -28.57
C HIS A 38 -31.80 8.51 -29.04
N GLU A 39 -32.34 8.10 -30.18
CA GLU A 39 -31.81 7.08 -31.07
C GLU A 39 -30.39 7.39 -31.54
N ARG A 40 -29.62 6.30 -31.64
CA ARG A 40 -28.35 6.19 -32.35
C ARG A 40 -28.47 6.74 -33.77
N SER A 41 -27.51 7.54 -34.18
CA SER A 41 -27.11 7.63 -35.58
C SER A 41 -25.60 7.54 -35.67
N SER A 42 -25.16 6.49 -36.36
CA SER A 42 -23.80 6.22 -36.79
C SER A 42 -23.44 7.12 -37.97
N SER A 43 -22.16 7.51 -38.08
CA SER A 43 -21.34 7.58 -39.30
C SER A 43 -20.26 8.65 -39.16
N GLY A 44 -19.09 8.39 -39.75
CA GLY A 44 -18.02 9.36 -39.88
C GLY A 44 -16.65 8.72 -39.73
N ALA A 45 -16.12 8.23 -40.84
CA ALA A 45 -14.72 7.85 -41.02
C ALA A 45 -13.86 9.12 -41.24
N ASP A 46 -12.61 8.90 -41.67
CA ASP A 46 -11.57 9.84 -42.11
C ASP A 46 -10.51 10.08 -41.02
N ASP A 47 -9.37 9.37 -41.01
CA ASP A 47 -8.26 9.36 -41.99
C ASP A 47 -7.49 10.69 -41.97
N SER A 48 -6.34 10.69 -41.30
CA SER A 48 -5.28 11.68 -41.47
C SER A 48 -3.99 11.10 -40.88
N SER A 49 -3.14 10.66 -41.79
CA SER A 49 -1.75 10.30 -41.61
C SER A 49 -0.91 11.57 -41.72
N GLU A 50 -0.07 11.85 -40.71
CA GLU A 50 1.05 12.78 -40.87
C GLU A 50 2.30 12.21 -40.19
N GLU A 51 3.28 11.92 -41.06
CA GLU A 51 4.69 11.74 -40.73
C GLU A 51 5.31 13.04 -40.23
N SER A 52 6.30 12.91 -39.35
CA SER A 52 7.57 13.65 -39.29
C SER A 52 8.15 13.39 -37.90
N GLY A 53 9.45 13.23 -37.67
CA GLY A 53 10.64 13.49 -38.44
C GLY A 53 11.76 13.58 -37.40
N TYR A 54 12.91 13.01 -37.75
CA TYR A 54 14.21 12.93 -37.06
C TYR A 54 14.54 14.06 -36.05
N ASN A 55 15.33 13.71 -35.03
CA ASN A 55 16.75 14.11 -34.94
C ASN A 55 17.47 13.36 -33.81
N ASP A 56 18.48 12.59 -34.22
CA ASP A 56 19.61 12.16 -33.41
C ASP A 56 20.55 13.36 -33.26
N ASP A 57 20.87 13.77 -32.03
CA ASP A 57 22.02 14.62 -31.74
C ASP A 57 22.80 14.00 -30.57
N ASP A 58 23.89 13.35 -30.96
CA ASP A 58 25.02 12.97 -30.12
C ASP A 58 25.72 14.24 -29.62
N ASP A 59 25.70 14.48 -28.31
CA ASP A 59 26.64 15.40 -27.67
C ASP A 59 27.46 14.67 -26.61
N SER A 60 28.64 14.26 -27.06
CA SER A 60 29.74 13.78 -26.26
C SER A 60 30.40 14.97 -25.57
N HIS A 61 30.29 15.05 -24.25
CA HIS A 61 31.15 15.90 -23.43
C HIS A 61 32.09 15.03 -22.62
N ASP A 62 33.30 14.92 -23.14
CA ASP A 62 34.51 14.62 -22.39
C ASP A 62 34.69 15.71 -21.33
N HIS A 63 34.65 15.34 -20.05
CA HIS A 63 35.16 16.18 -18.98
C HIS A 63 36.21 15.43 -18.16
N ASP A 64 37.38 16.06 -18.21
CA ASP A 64 38.68 15.67 -17.71
C ASP A 64 38.70 15.11 -16.28
N ASP A 65 39.47 14.03 -16.19
CA ASP A 65 40.09 13.49 -14.99
C ASP A 65 40.92 14.58 -14.25
N HIS A 66 40.49 14.95 -13.05
CA HIS A 66 41.38 15.55 -12.06
C HIS A 66 41.38 14.71 -10.78
N ASP A 67 42.32 13.77 -10.79
CA ASP A 67 42.82 13.00 -9.67
C ASP A 67 43.56 13.93 -8.67
N TYR A 68 42.97 14.14 -7.49
CA TYR A 68 43.67 14.66 -6.32
C TYR A 68 43.57 13.65 -5.18
N HIS A 69 44.55 12.74 -5.14
CA HIS A 69 44.93 11.97 -3.97
C HIS A 69 45.21 12.88 -2.76
N ARG A 70 44.22 13.07 -1.88
CA ARG A 70 44.42 13.59 -0.53
C ARG A 70 44.05 12.54 0.51
N GLY A 71 45.05 11.78 0.92
CA GLY A 71 44.95 10.79 1.99
C GLY A 71 44.66 11.44 3.33
N HIS A 72 43.38 11.51 3.71
CA HIS A 72 42.96 11.67 5.09
C HIS A 72 42.47 10.33 5.61
N LYS A 73 43.29 9.65 6.42
CA LYS A 73 42.85 8.54 7.27
C LYS A 73 41.94 9.10 8.37
N HIS A 74 40.67 9.32 8.04
CA HIS A 74 39.64 9.48 9.06
C HIS A 74 39.34 8.11 9.65
N HIS A 75 39.70 7.92 10.92
CA HIS A 75 39.13 6.85 11.74
C HIS A 75 37.62 7.12 11.85
N GLY A 76 36.86 6.51 10.95
CA GLY A 76 35.41 6.64 10.85
C GLY A 76 34.74 6.14 12.13
N ARG A 77 34.28 7.08 12.97
CA ARG A 77 33.11 6.81 13.80
C ARG A 77 31.98 6.55 12.82
N GLY A 78 31.60 5.28 12.69
CA GLY A 78 30.54 4.82 11.80
C GLY A 78 29.31 5.69 11.94
N ASP A 79 28.93 6.30 10.83
CA ASP A 79 27.75 7.14 10.67
C ASP A 79 26.48 6.27 10.74
N HIS A 80 26.15 5.80 11.95
CA HIS A 80 24.90 5.08 12.20
C HIS A 80 23.68 6.01 12.24
N GLY A 81 23.85 7.31 11.94
CA GLY A 81 22.79 8.31 12.00
C GLY A 81 21.86 8.33 10.79
N ASP A 82 22.32 7.85 9.63
CA ASP A 82 21.60 8.05 8.36
C ASP A 82 20.48 7.02 8.14
N HIS A 83 20.72 5.74 8.45
CA HIS A 83 19.74 4.66 8.26
C HIS A 83 18.40 4.90 9.00
N ASN A 84 18.45 5.50 10.19
CA ASN A 84 17.25 5.78 10.97
C ASN A 84 16.37 6.87 10.32
N ARG A 85 16.98 7.81 9.58
CA ARG A 85 16.24 8.89 8.91
C ARG A 85 15.41 8.36 7.74
N HIS A 86 15.97 7.43 6.97
CA HIS A 86 15.26 6.77 5.87
C HIS A 86 14.06 5.94 6.37
N HIS A 87 14.24 5.21 7.47
CA HIS A 87 13.18 4.39 8.08
C HIS A 87 11.97 5.24 8.52
N GLU A 88 12.20 6.35 9.22
CA GLU A 88 11.13 7.25 9.67
C GLU A 88 10.44 7.98 8.51
N TYR A 89 11.18 8.38 7.48
CA TYR A 89 10.62 8.98 6.27
C TYR A 89 9.69 8.00 5.54
N TYR A 90 10.13 6.76 5.37
CA TYR A 90 9.32 5.72 4.75
C TYR A 90 8.03 5.42 5.53
N LYS A 91 8.12 5.31 6.86
CA LYS A 91 6.96 5.18 7.77
C LYS A 91 5.97 6.33 7.62
N LYS A 92 6.47 7.56 7.48
CA LYS A 92 5.63 8.74 7.26
C LYS A 92 4.88 8.64 5.94
N ASN A 93 5.57 8.31 4.85
CA ASN A 93 4.99 8.18 3.52
C ASN A 93 3.92 7.08 3.46
N LEU A 94 4.18 5.92 4.06
CA LEU A 94 3.18 4.83 4.18
C LEU A 94 1.89 5.33 4.82
N ARG A 95 2.01 6.12 5.90
CA ARG A 95 0.85 6.64 6.63
C ARG A 95 0.10 7.69 5.81
N GLU A 96 0.83 8.61 5.18
CA GLU A 96 0.22 9.67 4.36
C GLU A 96 -0.51 9.10 3.16
N ALA A 97 0.11 8.15 2.45
CA ALA A 97 -0.53 7.43 1.36
C ALA A 97 -1.80 6.69 1.81
N LEU A 98 -1.74 5.98 2.95
CA LEU A 98 -2.90 5.27 3.50
C LEU A 98 -4.04 6.21 3.88
N LYS A 99 -3.76 7.33 4.55
CA LYS A 99 -4.77 8.35 4.90
C LYS A 99 -5.40 8.95 3.65
N CYS A 100 -4.58 9.27 2.66
CA CYS A 100 -5.04 9.82 1.39
C CYS A 100 -6.01 8.86 0.70
N CYS A 101 -5.64 7.58 0.57
CA CYS A 101 -6.48 6.58 -0.07
C CYS A 101 -7.73 6.22 0.73
N ALA A 102 -7.66 6.24 2.06
CA ALA A 102 -8.84 6.09 2.92
C ALA A 102 -9.86 7.19 2.64
N SER A 103 -9.40 8.44 2.57
CA SER A 103 -10.24 9.60 2.25
C SER A 103 -10.77 9.58 0.83
N GLU A 104 -9.95 9.24 -0.18
CA GLU A 104 -10.35 9.20 -1.60
C GLU A 104 -11.44 8.15 -1.88
N HIS A 105 -11.48 7.08 -1.09
CA HIS A 105 -12.44 5.99 -1.25
C HIS A 105 -13.57 5.99 -0.22
N ASP A 106 -13.65 7.02 0.63
CA ASP A 106 -14.64 7.13 1.71
C ASP A 106 -14.69 5.86 2.59
N VAL A 107 -13.52 5.42 3.06
CA VAL A 107 -13.39 4.24 3.93
C VAL A 107 -12.58 4.55 5.17
N ASP A 108 -12.96 3.92 6.28
CA ASP A 108 -12.13 3.92 7.48
C ASP A 108 -10.86 3.10 7.26
N ILE A 109 -9.74 3.62 7.80
CA ILE A 109 -8.45 2.91 7.82
C ILE A 109 -8.59 1.50 8.41
N LYS A 110 -9.46 1.32 9.41
CA LYS A 110 -9.74 0.02 10.03
C LYS A 110 -10.31 -0.97 9.02
N ASP A 111 -11.15 -0.54 8.09
CA ASP A 111 -11.75 -1.40 7.08
C ASP A 111 -10.75 -1.78 5.99
N ILE A 112 -9.81 -0.89 5.66
CA ILE A 112 -8.66 -1.23 4.83
C ILE A 112 -7.87 -2.38 5.48
N PHE A 113 -7.62 -2.33 6.79
CA PHE A 113 -6.90 -3.40 7.49
C PHE A 113 -7.67 -4.70 7.62
N LYS A 114 -8.98 -4.64 7.88
CA LYS A 114 -9.86 -5.81 7.81
C LYS A 114 -9.76 -6.47 6.43
N ALA A 115 -9.78 -5.65 5.38
CA ALA A 115 -9.58 -6.11 4.01
C ALA A 115 -8.20 -6.76 3.84
N ILE A 116 -7.10 -6.13 4.25
CA ILE A 116 -5.77 -6.74 4.14
C ILE A 116 -5.69 -8.09 4.87
N ARG A 117 -6.27 -8.20 6.06
CA ARG A 117 -6.27 -9.44 6.87
C ARG A 117 -7.24 -10.52 6.38
N GLY A 118 -8.18 -10.19 5.49
CA GLY A 118 -9.27 -11.10 5.11
C GLY A 118 -10.23 -11.36 6.26
N GLN A 119 -10.45 -10.37 7.11
CA GLN A 119 -11.37 -10.44 8.24
C GLN A 119 -12.67 -9.70 7.88
N GLY A 120 -13.80 -10.39 7.92
CA GLY A 120 -15.12 -9.80 7.67
C GLY A 120 -15.47 -9.65 6.18
N HIS A 121 -16.49 -8.84 5.89
CA HIS A 121 -16.95 -8.56 4.53
C HIS A 121 -16.13 -7.40 3.94
N ASP A 122 -15.16 -7.73 3.08
CA ASP A 122 -14.37 -6.71 2.39
C ASP A 122 -15.26 -5.93 1.39
N THR A 123 -15.54 -4.67 1.68
CA THR A 123 -16.23 -3.78 0.75
C THR A 123 -15.39 -3.55 -0.50
N HIS A 124 -16.05 -3.24 -1.62
CA HIS A 124 -15.34 -2.87 -2.85
C HIS A 124 -14.46 -1.63 -2.64
N ALA A 125 -14.97 -0.64 -1.91
CA ALA A 125 -14.25 0.58 -1.57
C ALA A 125 -12.96 0.30 -0.76
N ALA A 126 -13.00 -0.57 0.24
CA ALA A 126 -11.81 -0.93 1.03
C ALA A 126 -10.75 -1.63 0.17
N LYS A 127 -11.17 -2.51 -0.77
CA LYS A 127 -10.27 -3.15 -1.73
C LYS A 127 -9.61 -2.13 -2.65
N CYS A 128 -10.37 -1.16 -3.16
CA CYS A 128 -9.82 -0.09 -3.99
C CYS A 128 -8.87 0.82 -3.22
N ALA A 129 -9.18 1.11 -1.95
CA ALA A 129 -8.28 1.88 -1.08
C ALA A 129 -6.92 1.17 -0.86
N VAL A 130 -6.91 -0.17 -0.71
CA VAL A 130 -5.65 -0.94 -0.70
C VAL A 130 -4.91 -0.76 -2.02
N GLY A 131 -5.61 -0.85 -3.16
CA GLY A 131 -5.00 -0.66 -4.48
C GLY A 131 -4.40 0.74 -4.67
N CYS A 132 -5.15 1.78 -4.33
CA CYS A 132 -4.67 3.17 -4.30
C CYS A 132 -3.41 3.30 -3.43
N TRP A 133 -3.42 2.68 -2.24
CA TRP A 133 -2.30 2.78 -1.31
C TRP A 133 -1.03 2.16 -1.90
N LEU A 134 -1.12 0.96 -2.48
CA LEU A 134 0.02 0.32 -3.14
C LEU A 134 0.49 1.10 -4.39
N ASP A 135 -0.42 1.73 -5.13
CA ASP A 135 -0.10 2.57 -6.30
C ASP A 135 0.68 3.82 -5.88
N LYS A 136 0.22 4.56 -4.86
CA LYS A 136 0.93 5.74 -4.33
C LYS A 136 2.29 5.40 -3.75
N MET A 137 2.48 4.19 -3.24
CA MET A 137 3.78 3.69 -2.79
C MET A 137 4.69 3.20 -3.94
N GLY A 138 4.21 3.21 -5.18
CA GLY A 138 4.98 2.79 -6.36
C GLY A 138 5.08 1.27 -6.56
N TYR A 139 4.28 0.48 -5.82
CA TYR A 139 4.23 -0.98 -5.96
C TYR A 139 3.36 -1.45 -7.12
N ILE A 140 2.59 -0.55 -7.73
CA ILE A 140 1.83 -0.85 -8.93
C ILE A 140 2.44 -0.05 -10.08
N LYS A 141 2.87 -0.74 -11.13
CA LYS A 141 3.35 -0.14 -12.38
C LYS A 141 2.68 -0.84 -13.54
N ASN A 142 2.17 -0.08 -14.50
CA ASN A 142 1.48 -0.63 -15.67
C ASN A 142 0.34 -1.61 -15.29
N LYS A 143 -0.42 -1.28 -14.24
CA LYS A 143 -1.52 -2.11 -13.70
C LYS A 143 -1.07 -3.49 -13.21
N LYS A 144 0.20 -3.65 -12.80
CA LYS A 144 0.78 -4.88 -12.26
C LYS A 144 1.60 -4.59 -11.01
N ILE A 145 1.70 -5.56 -10.12
CA ILE A 145 2.59 -5.47 -8.96
C ILE A 145 4.04 -5.44 -9.42
N CYS A 146 4.79 -4.43 -8.99
CA CYS A 146 6.22 -4.30 -9.21
C CYS A 146 6.97 -4.93 -8.03
N TRP A 147 7.20 -6.24 -8.10
CA TRP A 147 7.86 -7.02 -7.04
C TRP A 147 9.26 -6.49 -6.71
N ASP A 148 9.99 -5.92 -7.67
CA ASP A 148 11.29 -5.28 -7.41
C ASP A 148 11.18 -4.07 -6.48
N SER A 149 10.11 -3.28 -6.61
CA SER A 149 9.88 -2.14 -5.71
C SER A 149 9.52 -2.64 -4.30
N VAL A 150 8.68 -3.67 -4.21
CA VAL A 150 8.34 -4.32 -2.93
C VAL A 150 9.58 -4.92 -2.27
N LYS A 151 10.48 -5.54 -3.05
CA LYS A 151 11.73 -6.15 -2.57
C LYS A 151 12.71 -5.11 -2.02
N LYS A 152 12.88 -3.98 -2.73
CA LYS A 152 13.76 -2.88 -2.31
C LYS A 152 13.34 -2.31 -0.96
N ASP A 153 12.04 -2.22 -0.70
CA ASP A 153 11.52 -1.68 0.56
C ASP A 153 11.71 -2.58 1.78
N ALA A 154 12.24 -3.81 1.62
CA ALA A 154 12.67 -4.62 2.76
C ALA A 154 13.68 -3.88 3.65
N GLN A 155 14.63 -3.15 3.05
CA GLN A 155 15.63 -2.34 3.77
C GLN A 155 15.01 -1.15 4.52
N ASN A 156 13.84 -0.70 4.06
CA ASN A 156 13.09 0.38 4.70
C ASN A 156 12.12 -0.14 5.77
N LEU A 157 11.92 -1.45 5.87
CA LEU A 157 10.99 -2.09 6.80
C LEU A 157 11.68 -2.75 7.98
N TYR A 158 12.92 -3.21 7.79
CA TYR A 158 13.67 -3.99 8.75
C TYR A 158 15.00 -3.33 9.05
N GLU A 159 15.39 -3.35 10.32
CA GLU A 159 16.69 -2.83 10.78
C GLU A 159 17.77 -3.91 10.80
N ASP A 160 17.37 -5.18 10.89
CA ASP A 160 18.25 -6.35 10.97
C ASP A 160 18.51 -6.95 9.59
N ASP A 161 19.79 -7.17 9.25
CA ASP A 161 20.21 -7.67 7.94
C ASP A 161 19.64 -9.07 7.64
N ASP A 162 19.51 -9.94 8.65
CA ASP A 162 18.92 -11.27 8.45
C ASP A 162 17.43 -11.16 8.14
N ASP A 163 16.71 -10.24 8.80
CA ASP A 163 15.30 -9.96 8.46
C ASP A 163 15.15 -9.34 7.07
N ILE A 164 16.04 -8.43 6.66
CA ILE A 164 16.05 -7.86 5.30
C ILE A 164 16.21 -8.98 4.27
N GLU A 165 17.21 -9.85 4.43
CA GLU A 165 17.48 -10.96 3.51
C GLU A 165 16.31 -11.96 3.46
N ARG A 166 15.73 -12.29 4.62
CA ARG A 166 14.53 -13.15 4.70
C ARG A 166 13.33 -12.51 4.00
N ALA A 167 13.10 -11.22 4.19
CA ALA A 167 12.01 -10.49 3.55
C ALA A 167 12.16 -10.49 2.03
N GLN A 168 13.37 -10.23 1.52
CA GLN A 168 13.68 -10.29 0.09
C GLN A 168 13.45 -11.69 -0.49
N LYS A 169 13.91 -12.75 0.19
CA LYS A 169 13.65 -14.15 -0.21
C LYS A 169 12.16 -14.49 -0.24
N VAL A 170 11.36 -13.91 0.66
CA VAL A 170 9.89 -14.08 0.66
C VAL A 170 9.27 -13.41 -0.57
N VAL A 171 9.71 -12.19 -0.92
CA VAL A 171 9.24 -11.48 -2.11
C VAL A 171 9.62 -12.23 -3.39
N ASP A 172 10.84 -12.75 -3.49
CA ASP A 172 11.29 -13.54 -4.64
C ASP A 172 10.39 -14.77 -4.86
N LYS A 173 10.19 -15.58 -3.81
CA LYS A 173 9.29 -16.74 -3.86
C LYS A 173 7.86 -16.37 -4.23
N VAL A 174 7.37 -15.24 -3.72
CA VAL A 174 6.05 -14.74 -4.07
C VAL A 174 5.98 -14.39 -5.56
N SER A 175 6.98 -13.67 -6.07
CA SER A 175 7.02 -13.24 -7.47
C SER A 175 7.07 -14.42 -8.45
N GLU A 176 7.80 -15.48 -8.11
CA GLU A 176 7.91 -16.72 -8.89
C GLU A 176 6.60 -17.53 -8.90
N GLU A 177 5.94 -17.61 -7.74
CA GLU A 177 4.68 -18.35 -7.60
C GLU A 177 3.45 -17.54 -8.08
N TRP A 178 3.59 -16.23 -8.25
CA TRP A 178 2.49 -15.34 -8.62
C TRP A 178 2.08 -15.52 -10.09
N ARG A 179 1.02 -16.30 -10.32
CA ARG A 179 0.48 -16.59 -11.67
C ARG A 179 -0.80 -15.83 -12.01
N GLU A 180 -1.19 -14.87 -11.17
CA GLU A 180 -2.46 -14.19 -11.32
C GLU A 180 -2.45 -13.16 -12.47
N LYS A 181 -3.37 -13.34 -13.42
CA LYS A 181 -3.55 -12.44 -14.58
C LYS A 181 -4.58 -11.33 -14.33
N ILE A 182 -5.13 -11.24 -13.12
CA ILE A 182 -6.13 -10.23 -12.77
C ILE A 182 -5.45 -8.85 -12.82
N THR A 183 -6.00 -7.93 -13.61
CA THR A 183 -5.53 -6.53 -13.75
C THR A 183 -6.43 -5.53 -13.04
N ASP A 184 -7.45 -6.03 -12.33
CA ASP A 184 -8.35 -5.22 -11.53
C ASP A 184 -7.58 -4.53 -10.40
N LYS A 185 -7.55 -3.19 -10.44
CA LYS A 185 -6.79 -2.36 -9.52
C LYS A 185 -7.26 -2.45 -8.06
N CYS A 186 -8.42 -3.02 -7.78
CA CYS A 186 -8.94 -3.19 -6.41
C CYS A 186 -8.71 -4.61 -5.89
N ARG A 187 -8.82 -5.64 -6.75
CA ARG A 187 -8.73 -7.07 -6.39
C ARG A 187 -7.30 -7.61 -6.46
N GLN A 188 -6.51 -7.21 -7.46
CA GLN A 188 -5.14 -7.70 -7.59
C GLN A 188 -4.27 -7.30 -6.38
N PRO A 189 -4.29 -6.03 -5.91
CA PRO A 189 -3.43 -5.59 -4.80
C PRO A 189 -3.69 -6.33 -3.50
N ILE A 190 -4.96 -6.50 -3.13
CA ILE A 190 -5.34 -7.19 -1.90
C ILE A 190 -4.98 -8.68 -1.93
N ARG A 191 -5.10 -9.34 -3.08
CA ARG A 191 -4.68 -10.75 -3.23
C ARG A 191 -3.17 -10.90 -3.13
N ALA A 192 -2.43 -10.01 -3.80
CA ALA A 192 -0.97 -9.97 -3.75
C ALA A 192 -0.48 -9.80 -2.31
N LEU A 193 -1.03 -8.83 -1.59
CA LEU A 193 -0.66 -8.54 -0.22
C LEU A 193 -1.00 -9.70 0.73
N ARG A 194 -2.18 -10.30 0.61
CA ARG A 194 -2.54 -11.49 1.41
C ARG A 194 -1.62 -12.68 1.14
N PHE A 195 -1.23 -12.88 -0.11
CA PHE A 195 -0.31 -13.95 -0.48
C PHE A 195 1.09 -13.71 0.11
N LEU A 196 1.57 -12.47 0.03
CA LEU A 196 2.82 -12.04 0.67
C LEU A 196 2.79 -12.27 2.19
N ILE A 197 1.73 -11.81 2.89
CA ILE A 197 1.54 -12.02 4.33
C ILE A 197 1.56 -13.51 4.68
N LYS A 198 0.89 -14.36 3.88
CA LYS A 198 0.88 -15.81 4.10
C LYS A 198 2.28 -16.42 3.99
N LYS A 199 3.10 -15.95 3.04
CA LYS A 199 4.48 -16.43 2.85
C LYS A 199 5.42 -15.91 3.93
N ALA A 200 5.30 -14.64 4.31
CA ALA A 200 6.06 -14.04 5.42
C ALA A 200 5.82 -14.79 6.74
N LYS A 201 4.56 -15.10 7.06
CA LYS A 201 4.20 -15.91 8.24
C LYS A 201 4.82 -17.30 8.21
N LYS A 202 4.81 -17.98 7.06
CA LYS A 202 5.46 -19.30 6.90
C LYS A 202 6.98 -19.22 7.08
N ALA A 203 7.60 -18.12 6.66
CA ALA A 203 9.02 -17.85 6.84
C ALA A 203 9.37 -17.40 8.27
N LYS A 204 8.38 -17.23 9.17
CA LYS A 204 8.55 -16.68 10.53
C LYS A 204 9.27 -15.33 10.53
N LEU A 205 9.03 -14.53 9.50
CA LEU A 205 9.60 -13.19 9.39
C LEU A 205 9.12 -12.34 10.57
N ALA A 206 10.02 -11.53 11.14
CA ALA A 206 9.62 -10.60 12.19
C ALA A 206 8.54 -9.66 11.68
N LYS A 207 7.64 -9.24 12.57
CA LYS A 207 6.72 -8.16 12.25
C LYS A 207 7.52 -6.85 12.27
N PRO A 208 7.48 -6.04 11.20
CA PRO A 208 8.17 -4.76 11.19
C PRO A 208 7.65 -3.88 12.31
N ASP A 209 8.54 -3.12 12.91
CA ASP A 209 8.16 -2.18 13.95
C ASP A 209 7.61 -0.89 13.34
N TYR A 210 6.30 -0.84 13.08
CA TYR A 210 5.65 0.41 12.68
C TYR A 210 5.20 1.26 13.87
N ARG A 211 5.77 1.08 15.08
CA ARG A 211 5.51 2.00 16.18
C ARG A 211 5.92 3.39 15.75
N PHE A 212 4.93 4.24 15.53
CA PHE A 212 5.15 5.65 15.26
C PHE A 212 5.36 6.35 16.59
N LYS A 213 6.44 7.12 16.74
CA LYS A 213 6.70 7.85 17.98
C LYS A 213 5.48 8.71 18.36
N LYS A 214 4.89 8.36 19.50
CA LYS A 214 3.78 8.98 20.25
C LYS A 214 3.25 10.31 19.68
N SER A 215 2.26 10.25 18.80
CA SER A 215 1.35 11.40 18.62
C SER A 215 -0.11 11.02 18.34
N SER A 216 -0.47 9.74 18.28
CA SER A 216 -1.85 9.35 18.02
C SER A 216 -2.13 7.93 18.52
N LYS A 217 -3.04 7.81 19.48
CA LYS A 217 -3.54 6.54 20.03
C LYS A 217 -4.26 5.65 19.00
N ASN A 218 -4.46 6.13 17.77
CA ASN A 218 -5.20 5.43 16.72
C ASN A 218 -4.32 4.70 15.69
N TYR A 219 -2.99 4.88 15.71
CA TYR A 219 -2.09 4.28 14.71
C TYR A 219 -1.22 3.13 15.21
N ASP A 220 -1.33 2.70 16.47
CA ASP A 220 -0.65 1.48 16.92
C ASP A 220 -1.20 0.22 16.22
N GLU A 221 -2.44 0.28 15.67
CA GLU A 221 -3.03 -0.79 14.86
C GLU A 221 -2.39 -0.95 13.47
N LEU A 222 -1.78 0.12 12.93
CA LEU A 222 -1.08 0.11 11.63
C LEU A 222 0.08 -0.88 11.66
N ALA A 223 0.78 -0.97 12.80
CA ALA A 223 1.93 -1.84 12.98
C ALA A 223 1.60 -3.32 12.98
N VAL A 224 0.39 -3.66 13.40
CA VAL A 224 -0.06 -5.05 13.54
C VAL A 224 -0.76 -5.54 12.26
N ALA A 225 -1.08 -4.65 11.32
CA ALA A 225 -1.94 -4.98 10.20
C ALA A 225 -1.23 -5.28 8.89
N VAL A 226 -0.02 -4.76 8.68
CA VAL A 226 0.66 -4.91 7.39
C VAL A 226 1.37 -6.26 7.24
N LEU A 227 1.65 -7.03 8.32
CA LEU A 227 2.20 -8.40 8.29
C LEU A 227 1.71 -9.30 9.46
#